data_AF-A0A922NDF4-F1
#
_entry.id   AF-A0A922NDF4-F1
#
_cell.length_a   1.000
_cell.length_b   1.000
_cell.length_c   1.000
_cell.angle_alpha   90.00
_cell.angle_beta   90.00
_cell.angle_gamma   90.00
#
_symmetry.space_group_name_H-M   'P 1'
#
loop_
_entity.id
_entity.type
_entity.pdbx_description
1 polymer ?
#
loop_
_entity_poly.entity_id
_entity_poly.type
_entity_poly.pdbx_seq_one_letter_code
_entity_poly.pdbx_strand_id
1 'polypeptide(L)'
;MKQRITYVVHKPEEFTPEQIEITQDELGPRFALKNVQAAKEHRITLGLDELPSNIGNIFQQWHELHVRWASPKPHAGIPPFTSRVSPGLHVFFTPLSNTPEDALCSQLHWLIPPEVSRDDLKCSTTSSTSTKLPILSERFSMSATSQFYAYLDNIGAYKGPWQSIMCEKGPLQAYCEKLVNAFSTARSVDIDYDTISRSVVLTALWPVAEKESWEKEKGWTSTHRLPSAWMIKHGGLSPNEVPTEDSTVEIGVLSHEGNADPEDIQFGGFLTVLGQDQKPKATRFQTPTRHYPLLNTTTNPTAPPKPHPVTYTTSLNRPTGLHPTLTLTLPTTHLTPPAPSCKLHAHLTLPSYLFIDKYQFTDALFLASKNIKSLRSLSGATDLEAPDWVVEEWGSAALFQLAVPKKSQVAKAGGGGGGQGTWNISIPLHLRYLPASHTGYRTVPVPWPVVFWACHADSGAQHASNPFDRTHLGYEGLFGPKTRFLHVDPKPDVDAKGQELIREKLLVGDDWLVEFIKVPVLATGRSTWVEGGTVGIVLVAFVGLCWVLFGRRGGSGRNVEGGEKKVQ
;
A
#
# COMPACT_ATOMS: atom_id res chain seq x y z
N MET A 1 8.13 22.76 -15.97
CA MET A 1 7.62 21.42 -15.61
C MET A 1 8.33 20.40 -16.47
N LYS A 2 9.00 19.41 -15.86
CA LYS A 2 9.66 18.33 -16.60
C LYS A 2 8.86 17.03 -16.47
N GLN A 3 8.73 16.29 -17.56
CA GLN A 3 8.04 15.00 -17.57
C GLN A 3 8.93 13.92 -18.16
N ARG A 4 8.90 12.75 -17.55
CA ARG A 4 9.49 11.52 -18.06
C ARG A 4 8.44 10.44 -18.11
N ILE A 5 8.24 9.84 -19.27
CA ILE A 5 7.32 8.72 -19.48
C ILE A 5 8.15 7.53 -19.92
N THR A 6 8.20 6.48 -19.10
CA THR A 6 8.99 5.29 -19.39
C THR A 6 8.08 4.09 -19.58
N TYR A 7 8.12 3.52 -20.78
CA TYR A 7 7.52 2.24 -21.10
C TYR A 7 8.59 1.15 -21.00
N VAL A 8 8.36 0.13 -20.18
CA VAL A 8 9.21 -1.07 -20.12
C VAL A 8 8.47 -2.24 -20.73
N VAL A 9 8.91 -2.65 -21.92
CA VAL A 9 8.30 -3.72 -22.72
C VAL A 9 8.39 -5.05 -21.96
N HIS A 10 7.27 -5.76 -21.85
CA HIS A 10 7.23 -7.06 -21.18
C HIS A 10 7.95 -8.16 -21.95
N LYS A 11 7.84 -8.11 -23.28
CA LYS A 11 8.38 -9.10 -24.21
C LYS A 11 9.14 -8.37 -25.32
N PRO A 12 10.46 -8.18 -25.15
CA PRO A 12 11.28 -7.42 -26.09
C PRO A 12 11.17 -7.93 -27.54
N GLU A 13 10.94 -9.23 -27.74
CA GLU A 13 10.77 -9.88 -29.03
C GLU A 13 9.47 -9.50 -29.78
N GLU A 14 8.45 -9.00 -29.07
CA GLU A 14 7.18 -8.56 -29.67
C GLU A 14 7.19 -7.07 -30.03
N PHE A 15 8.23 -6.33 -29.63
CA PHE A 15 8.35 -4.89 -29.87
C PHE A 15 9.14 -4.60 -31.15
N THR A 16 8.62 -3.70 -31.98
CA THR A 16 9.32 -3.22 -33.18
C THR A 16 9.35 -1.68 -33.22
N PRO A 17 10.43 -1.06 -33.77
CA PRO A 17 10.55 0.40 -33.82
C PRO A 17 9.42 1.11 -34.59
N GLU A 18 8.74 0.41 -35.51
CA GLU A 18 7.61 0.94 -36.29
C GLU A 18 6.36 1.22 -35.43
N GLN A 19 6.33 0.72 -34.19
CA GLN A 19 5.29 1.05 -33.22
C GLN A 19 5.48 2.42 -32.57
N ILE A 20 6.61 3.09 -32.83
CA ILE A 20 6.91 4.46 -32.39
C ILE A 20 6.84 5.40 -33.59
N GLU A 21 6.00 6.42 -33.48
CA GLU A 21 5.86 7.46 -34.49
C GLU A 21 6.16 8.83 -33.86
N ILE A 22 7.06 9.60 -34.48
CA ILE A 22 7.35 10.98 -34.12
C ILE A 22 6.97 11.86 -35.31
N THR A 23 6.01 12.74 -35.09
CA THR A 23 5.50 13.66 -36.12
C THR A 23 5.39 15.06 -35.56
N GLN A 24 5.15 16.02 -36.45
CA GLN A 24 4.86 17.40 -36.10
C GLN A 24 3.64 17.85 -36.89
N ASP A 25 2.69 18.50 -36.21
CA ASP A 25 1.50 19.08 -36.82
C ASP A 25 1.27 20.52 -36.31
N GLU A 26 0.10 21.08 -36.61
CA GLU A 26 -0.29 22.45 -36.22
C GLU A 26 -0.26 22.67 -34.69
N LEU A 27 -0.35 21.61 -33.90
CA LEU A 27 -0.28 21.67 -32.43
C LEU A 27 1.15 21.41 -31.91
N GLY A 28 2.13 21.28 -32.80
CA GLY A 28 3.53 21.06 -32.47
C GLY A 28 3.97 19.59 -32.51
N PRO A 29 5.09 19.23 -31.84
CA PRO A 29 5.66 17.89 -31.88
C PRO A 29 4.75 16.88 -31.16
N ARG A 30 4.71 15.67 -31.71
CA ARG A 30 3.86 14.56 -31.28
C ARG A 30 4.67 13.27 -31.23
N PHE A 31 4.49 12.51 -30.16
CA PHE A 31 4.94 11.12 -30.06
C PHE A 31 3.70 10.23 -29.98
N ALA A 32 3.64 9.18 -30.80
CA ALA A 32 2.62 8.16 -30.73
C ALA A 32 3.24 6.79 -30.54
N LEU A 33 2.57 5.98 -29.71
CA LEU A 33 2.88 4.58 -29.45
C LEU A 33 1.67 3.75 -29.88
N LYS A 34 1.89 2.63 -30.55
CA LYS A 34 0.81 1.76 -31.04
C LYS A 34 0.91 0.33 -30.51
N ASN A 35 -0.07 -0.07 -29.70
CA ASN A 35 -0.27 -1.43 -29.18
C ASN A 35 1.00 -2.07 -28.57
N VAL A 36 1.69 -1.34 -27.67
CA VAL A 36 2.91 -1.86 -27.01
C VAL A 36 2.56 -2.48 -25.65
N GLN A 37 2.90 -3.75 -25.46
CA GLN A 37 2.76 -4.45 -24.18
C GLN A 37 3.89 -4.04 -23.22
N ALA A 38 3.59 -3.13 -22.29
CA ALA A 38 4.61 -2.59 -21.40
C ALA A 38 4.04 -2.20 -20.02
N ALA A 39 4.91 -2.18 -19.02
CA ALA A 39 4.72 -1.35 -17.85
C ALA A 39 4.93 0.11 -18.23
N LYS A 40 4.21 1.03 -17.61
CA LYS A 40 4.35 2.47 -17.82
C LYS A 40 4.62 3.16 -16.50
N GLU A 41 5.68 3.94 -16.42
CA GLU A 41 5.89 4.97 -15.40
C GLU A 41 5.64 6.35 -16.03
N HIS A 42 4.95 7.22 -15.32
CA HIS A 42 4.88 8.65 -15.63
C HIS A 42 5.37 9.43 -14.42
N ARG A 43 6.52 10.08 -14.59
CA ARG A 43 7.16 10.93 -13.60
C ARG A 43 7.05 12.39 -14.03
N ILE A 44 6.56 13.25 -13.14
CA ILE A 44 6.43 14.69 -13.32
C ILE A 44 7.27 15.36 -12.24
N THR A 45 8.16 16.27 -12.61
CA THR A 45 8.97 17.06 -11.69
C THR A 45 8.56 18.52 -11.80
N LEU A 46 8.16 19.10 -10.68
CA LEU A 46 7.68 20.46 -10.54
C LEU A 46 8.58 21.25 -9.60
N GLY A 47 8.99 22.44 -10.01
CA GLY A 47 9.55 23.43 -9.08
C GLY A 47 8.48 23.89 -8.08
N LEU A 48 8.88 24.34 -6.89
CA LEU A 48 7.93 24.88 -5.92
C LEU A 48 7.17 26.12 -6.44
N ASP A 49 7.78 26.88 -7.33
CA ASP A 49 7.22 28.03 -8.04
C ASP A 49 6.24 27.64 -9.15
N GLU A 50 6.26 26.38 -9.60
CA GLU A 50 5.33 25.83 -10.58
C GLU A 50 4.06 25.26 -9.95
N LEU A 51 4.00 25.22 -8.61
CA LEU A 51 2.85 24.75 -7.86
C LEU A 51 1.96 25.92 -7.43
N PRO A 52 0.64 25.70 -7.27
CA PRO A 52 -0.23 26.66 -6.61
C PRO A 52 0.36 27.08 -5.26
N SER A 53 0.32 28.38 -4.94
CA SER A 53 1.01 28.94 -3.76
C SER A 53 0.65 28.24 -2.44
N ASN A 54 -0.60 27.82 -2.28
CA ASN A 54 -1.08 27.03 -1.14
C ASN A 54 -0.39 25.66 -1.04
N ILE A 55 -0.16 25.00 -2.18
CA ILE A 55 0.52 23.70 -2.26
C ILE A 55 2.02 23.87 -2.02
N GLY A 56 2.65 24.86 -2.66
CA GLY A 56 4.07 25.15 -2.44
C GLY A 56 4.39 25.39 -0.96
N ASN A 57 3.51 26.12 -0.26
CA ASN A 57 3.66 26.38 1.18
C ASN A 57 3.54 25.12 2.04
N ILE A 58 2.71 24.14 1.65
CA ILE A 58 2.60 22.86 2.36
C ILE A 58 3.93 22.11 2.33
N PHE A 59 4.55 21.98 1.16
CA PHE A 59 5.82 21.27 1.04
C PHE A 59 6.94 21.96 1.82
N GLN A 60 6.97 23.29 1.83
CA GLN A 60 7.96 24.07 2.58
C GLN A 60 7.93 23.87 4.10
N GLN A 61 6.88 23.22 4.65
CA GLN A 61 6.81 22.90 6.08
C GLN A 61 7.62 21.65 6.43
N TRP A 62 8.15 20.90 5.46
CA TRP A 62 8.81 19.62 5.70
C TRP A 62 10.29 19.69 5.30
N HIS A 63 11.17 19.03 6.06
CA HIS A 63 12.55 18.81 5.63
C HIS A 63 12.61 17.82 4.47
N GLU A 64 11.81 16.76 4.59
CA GLU A 64 11.53 15.75 3.58
C GLU A 64 10.10 15.22 3.76
N LEU A 65 9.42 14.92 2.66
CA LEU A 65 8.07 14.35 2.64
C LEU A 65 7.96 13.35 1.48
N HIS A 66 7.68 12.11 1.82
CA HIS A 66 7.58 11.00 0.89
C HIS A 66 6.24 10.29 1.08
N VAL A 67 5.35 10.45 0.11
CA VAL A 67 4.07 9.76 0.07
C VAL A 67 4.20 8.56 -0.85
N ARG A 68 3.73 7.40 -0.40
CA ARG A 68 3.71 6.14 -1.14
C ARG A 68 2.32 5.55 -1.05
N TRP A 69 1.59 5.57 -2.15
CA TRP A 69 0.32 4.86 -2.22
C TRP A 69 0.44 3.61 -3.11
N ALA A 70 -0.10 2.49 -2.63
CA ALA A 70 -0.20 1.25 -3.39
C ALA A 70 -1.63 0.71 -3.30
N SER A 71 -2.26 0.45 -4.45
CA SER A 71 -3.60 -0.17 -4.46
C SER A 71 -3.51 -1.65 -4.03
N PRO A 72 -4.62 -2.33 -3.73
CA PRO A 72 -4.62 -3.74 -3.33
C PRO A 72 -4.53 -4.79 -4.47
N LYS A 73 -4.73 -4.48 -5.76
CA LYS A 73 -4.74 -5.48 -6.87
C LYS A 73 -3.36 -6.13 -7.21
N PRO A 74 -3.02 -7.40 -7.06
CA PRO A 74 -1.68 -7.95 -7.34
C PRO A 74 -1.07 -7.56 -8.71
N HIS A 75 0.25 -7.34 -8.73
CA HIS A 75 1.03 -7.24 -9.96
C HIS A 75 2.42 -7.82 -9.74
N ALA A 76 3.02 -8.34 -10.82
CA ALA A 76 4.39 -8.84 -10.82
C ALA A 76 5.40 -7.69 -10.78
N GLY A 77 6.53 -7.88 -10.11
CA GLY A 77 7.62 -6.91 -10.11
C GLY A 77 8.30 -6.87 -11.48
N ILE A 78 8.26 -5.72 -12.16
CA ILE A 78 8.83 -5.53 -13.51
C ILE A 78 10.03 -4.59 -13.38
N PRO A 79 11.29 -5.03 -13.61
CA PRO A 79 12.45 -4.15 -13.57
C PRO A 79 12.25 -2.92 -14.47
N PRO A 80 12.59 -1.72 -14.00
CA PRO A 80 13.16 -1.38 -12.69
C PRO A 80 12.12 -1.24 -11.55
N PHE A 81 10.84 -1.22 -11.89
CA PHE A 81 9.67 -1.02 -11.00
C PHE A 81 9.36 -2.25 -10.11
N THR A 82 10.29 -2.63 -9.23
CA THR A 82 10.16 -3.86 -8.42
C THR A 82 9.93 -3.61 -6.93
N SER A 83 10.35 -2.44 -6.47
CA SER A 83 10.08 -1.88 -5.14
C SER A 83 8.57 -1.88 -4.83
N ARG A 84 8.20 -2.28 -3.62
CA ARG A 84 6.79 -2.30 -3.19
C ARG A 84 6.64 -1.98 -1.71
N VAL A 85 5.43 -1.52 -1.37
CA VAL A 85 4.91 -1.36 -0.01
C VAL A 85 3.63 -2.17 0.13
N SER A 86 3.19 -2.44 1.36
CA SER A 86 1.87 -3.02 1.62
C SER A 86 0.77 -2.10 1.08
N PRO A 87 -0.40 -2.62 0.64
CA PRO A 87 -1.48 -1.78 0.14
C PRO A 87 -1.93 -0.70 1.13
N GLY A 88 -2.28 0.47 0.62
CA GLY A 88 -2.67 1.65 1.39
C GLY A 88 -1.76 2.86 1.13
N LEU A 89 -2.00 3.91 1.91
CA LEU A 89 -1.23 5.16 1.92
C LEU A 89 -0.17 5.09 3.02
N HIS A 90 1.09 5.29 2.65
CA HIS A 90 2.20 5.47 3.58
C HIS A 90 2.77 6.87 3.40
N VAL A 91 3.05 7.55 4.50
CA VAL A 91 3.66 8.89 4.49
C VAL A 91 4.88 8.83 5.40
N PHE A 92 6.05 9.10 4.84
CA PHE A 92 7.32 9.18 5.56
C PHE A 92 7.79 10.63 5.52
N PHE A 93 8.07 11.22 6.67
CA PHE A 93 8.35 12.65 6.74
C PHE A 93 9.27 13.02 7.89
N THR A 94 9.94 14.16 7.71
CA THR A 94 10.71 14.83 8.77
C THR A 94 10.25 16.28 8.84
N PRO A 95 9.60 16.71 9.94
CA PRO A 95 9.16 18.09 10.10
C PRO A 95 10.35 19.04 10.29
N LEU A 96 10.20 20.28 9.86
CA LEU A 96 11.06 21.39 10.26
C LEU A 96 10.74 21.83 11.69
N SER A 97 11.63 22.61 12.30
CA SER A 97 11.44 23.13 13.66
C SER A 97 10.20 24.00 13.83
N ASN A 98 9.68 24.57 12.73
CA ASN A 98 8.53 25.47 12.70
C ASN A 98 7.28 24.82 12.07
N THR A 99 7.30 23.52 11.78
CA THR A 99 6.12 22.80 11.29
C THR A 99 5.01 22.83 12.35
N PRO A 100 3.79 23.27 12.02
CA PRO A 100 2.65 23.18 12.94
C PRO A 100 2.36 21.74 13.37
N GLU A 101 1.94 21.56 14.61
CA GLU A 101 1.67 20.23 15.18
C GLU A 101 0.53 19.50 14.46
N ASP A 102 -0.42 20.22 13.86
CA ASP A 102 -1.55 19.70 13.09
C ASP A 102 -1.28 19.63 11.58
N ALA A 103 -0.08 19.99 11.11
CA ALA A 103 0.23 20.11 9.68
C ALA A 103 -0.07 18.83 8.89
N LEU A 104 0.38 17.66 9.37
CA LEU A 104 0.13 16.40 8.67
C LEU A 104 -1.38 16.11 8.57
N CYS A 105 -2.09 16.17 9.69
CA CYS A 105 -3.50 15.78 9.73
C CYS A 105 -4.40 16.77 9.01
N SER A 106 -4.15 18.07 9.11
CA SER A 106 -4.86 19.08 8.33
C SER A 106 -4.69 18.85 6.82
N GLN A 107 -3.47 18.55 6.37
CA GLN A 107 -3.19 18.25 4.96
C GLN A 107 -3.83 16.94 4.50
N LEU A 108 -3.78 15.89 5.33
CA LEU A 108 -4.39 14.60 4.99
C LEU A 108 -5.91 14.68 4.92
N HIS A 109 -6.57 15.33 5.89
CA HIS A 109 -8.02 15.54 5.85
C HIS A 109 -8.44 16.43 4.68
N TRP A 110 -7.57 17.35 4.27
CA TRP A 110 -7.79 18.16 3.07
C TRP A 110 -7.68 17.33 1.77
N LEU A 111 -6.74 16.40 1.69
CA LEU A 111 -6.55 15.52 0.53
C LEU A 111 -7.53 14.33 0.49
N ILE A 112 -7.99 13.89 1.66
CA ILE A 112 -8.81 12.69 1.88
C ILE A 112 -10.02 13.13 2.73
N PRO A 113 -11.02 13.77 2.10
CA PRO A 113 -12.16 14.29 2.84
C PRO A 113 -12.94 13.15 3.52
N PRO A 114 -13.41 13.35 4.76
CA PRO A 114 -14.11 12.33 5.53
C PRO A 114 -15.41 11.86 4.84
N GLU A 115 -16.03 12.72 4.02
CA GLU A 115 -17.22 12.37 3.23
C GLU A 115 -16.94 11.27 2.20
N VAL A 116 -15.67 11.11 1.80
CA VAL A 116 -15.22 10.16 0.79
C VAL A 116 -14.58 8.91 1.42
N SER A 117 -13.88 9.07 2.55
CA SER A 117 -13.07 8.03 3.19
C SER A 117 -13.87 6.82 3.71
N ARG A 118 -15.19 6.95 3.95
CA ARG A 118 -16.12 5.95 4.55
C ARG A 118 -15.75 5.47 5.96
N ASP A 119 -14.47 5.36 6.28
CA ASP A 119 -13.88 5.18 7.60
C ASP A 119 -13.12 6.47 7.99
N ASP A 120 -13.27 6.90 9.24
CA ASP A 120 -12.57 8.08 9.75
C ASP A 120 -11.06 7.83 9.71
N LEU A 121 -10.35 8.66 8.94
CA LEU A 121 -8.89 8.71 8.97
C LEU A 121 -8.48 9.08 10.40
N LYS A 122 -7.88 8.13 11.13
CA LYS A 122 -7.34 8.37 12.47
C LYS A 122 -6.12 9.27 12.37
N CYS A 123 -6.34 10.57 12.30
CA CYS A 123 -5.31 11.59 12.31
C CYS A 123 -5.81 12.80 13.11
N SER A 124 -5.28 12.94 14.33
CA SER A 124 -5.58 14.06 15.22
C SER A 124 -4.46 15.10 15.17
N THR A 125 -3.23 14.69 15.50
CA THR A 125 -2.02 15.53 15.46
C THR A 125 -0.86 14.78 14.83
N THR A 126 0.15 15.51 14.37
CA THR A 126 1.32 14.93 13.72
C THR A 126 2.09 14.04 14.69
N SER A 127 2.37 14.48 15.92
CA SER A 127 3.16 13.70 16.88
C SER A 127 2.42 12.51 17.47
N SER A 128 1.11 12.64 17.73
CA SER A 128 0.37 11.57 18.41
C SER A 128 -0.11 10.48 17.46
N THR A 129 -0.36 10.82 16.19
CA THR A 129 -0.80 9.84 15.20
C THR A 129 0.37 9.13 14.51
N SER A 130 1.52 9.78 14.37
CA SER A 130 2.68 9.19 13.68
C SER A 130 3.50 8.26 14.57
N THR A 131 4.30 7.40 13.95
CA THR A 131 5.25 6.53 14.65
C THR A 131 6.67 6.85 14.24
N LYS A 132 7.61 6.80 15.19
CA LYS A 132 9.03 7.00 14.87
C LYS A 132 9.59 5.78 14.17
N LEU A 133 10.35 6.01 13.10
CA LEU A 133 11.08 4.95 12.44
C LEU A 133 12.26 4.51 13.30
N PRO A 134 12.47 3.20 13.51
CA PRO A 134 13.52 2.73 14.39
C PRO A 134 14.88 2.92 13.73
N ILE A 135 15.75 3.69 14.39
CA ILE A 135 17.11 3.95 13.94
C ILE A 135 18.01 2.80 14.41
N LEU A 136 18.29 1.85 13.53
CA LEU A 136 19.21 0.74 13.85
C LEU A 136 20.69 1.13 13.73
N SER A 137 20.99 2.24 13.03
CA SER A 137 22.33 2.81 12.92
C SER A 137 22.27 4.28 12.47
N GLU A 138 22.65 5.21 13.35
CA GLU A 138 22.67 6.67 13.07
C GLU A 138 23.57 7.04 11.88
N ARG A 139 24.65 6.28 11.62
CA ARG A 139 25.62 6.59 10.54
C ARG A 139 25.13 6.35 9.11
N PHE A 140 23.94 5.78 8.92
CA PHE A 140 23.44 5.41 7.59
C PHE A 140 21.93 5.68 7.40
N SER A 141 21.31 6.49 8.26
CA SER A 141 19.88 6.78 8.17
C SER A 141 19.59 7.76 7.03
N MET A 142 19.29 7.22 5.85
CA MET A 142 18.56 7.94 4.79
C MET A 142 17.04 7.88 4.99
N SER A 143 16.59 7.54 6.19
CA SER A 143 15.18 7.35 6.49
C SER A 143 14.61 8.59 7.18
N ALA A 144 13.39 8.92 6.80
CA ALA A 144 12.61 9.94 7.48
C ALA A 144 12.47 9.62 8.97
N THR A 145 12.23 10.65 9.77
CA THR A 145 12.11 10.48 11.24
C THR A 145 10.82 9.79 11.65
N SER A 146 9.74 10.01 10.89
CA SER A 146 8.39 9.59 11.25
C SER A 146 7.67 8.92 10.07
N GLN A 147 6.70 8.07 10.42
CA GLN A 147 5.83 7.37 9.49
C GLN A 147 4.36 7.51 9.91
N PHE A 148 3.49 7.70 8.93
CA PHE A 148 2.05 7.55 9.03
C PHE A 148 1.57 6.52 8.01
N TYR A 149 0.52 5.77 8.35
CA TYR A 149 -0.15 4.87 7.42
C TYR A 149 -1.67 4.92 7.56
N ALA A 150 -2.36 4.84 6.44
CA ALA A 150 -3.80 4.63 6.40
C ALA A 150 -4.15 3.64 5.30
N TYR A 151 -5.11 2.76 5.55
CA TYR A 151 -5.61 1.89 4.50
C TYR A 151 -6.45 2.70 3.52
N LEU A 152 -6.07 2.65 2.24
CA LEU A 152 -6.77 3.31 1.15
C LEU A 152 -6.81 2.37 -0.05
N ASP A 153 -7.97 1.79 -0.32
CA ASP A 153 -8.17 0.78 -1.35
C ASP A 153 -8.09 1.35 -2.77
N ASN A 154 -8.61 2.56 -2.98
CA ASN A 154 -8.62 3.24 -4.26
C ASN A 154 -8.40 4.74 -4.07
N ILE A 155 -7.63 5.35 -4.98
CA ILE A 155 -7.49 6.82 -5.03
C ILE A 155 -8.48 7.48 -5.99
N GLY A 156 -9.24 6.69 -6.75
CA GLY A 156 -10.20 7.17 -7.75
C GLY A 156 -11.28 8.06 -7.14
N ALA A 157 -11.69 7.79 -5.90
CA ALA A 157 -12.68 8.58 -5.18
C ALA A 157 -12.19 10.01 -4.87
N TYR A 158 -10.87 10.25 -4.83
CA TYR A 158 -10.30 11.56 -4.51
C TYR A 158 -10.01 12.42 -5.74
N LYS A 159 -10.23 11.90 -6.96
CA LYS A 159 -9.92 12.63 -8.20
C LYS A 159 -10.51 14.04 -8.24
N GLY A 160 -11.75 14.22 -7.75
CA GLY A 160 -12.44 15.51 -7.72
C GLY A 160 -11.73 16.51 -6.81
N PRO A 161 -11.52 16.18 -5.52
CA PRO A 161 -10.66 16.96 -4.64
C PRO A 161 -9.28 17.28 -5.22
N TRP A 162 -8.57 16.30 -5.79
CA TRP A 162 -7.26 16.55 -6.39
C TRP A 162 -7.32 17.53 -7.58
N GLN A 163 -8.36 17.44 -8.41
CA GLN A 163 -8.58 18.37 -9.53
C GLN A 163 -8.86 19.79 -9.04
N SER A 164 -9.74 19.96 -8.05
CA SER A 164 -10.05 21.31 -7.52
C SER A 164 -8.86 21.96 -6.81
N ILE A 165 -7.97 21.14 -6.26
CA ILE A 165 -6.79 21.59 -5.51
C ILE A 165 -5.62 21.94 -6.44
N MET A 166 -5.31 21.06 -7.39
CA MET A 166 -4.08 21.15 -8.20
C MET A 166 -4.29 21.87 -9.54
N CYS A 167 -5.51 21.85 -10.08
CA CYS A 167 -5.79 22.38 -11.41
C CYS A 167 -6.39 23.78 -11.32
N GLU A 168 -5.52 24.80 -11.39
CA GLU A 168 -5.95 26.20 -11.43
C GLU A 168 -6.80 26.50 -12.67
N LYS A 169 -7.73 27.46 -12.53
CA LYS A 169 -8.55 27.94 -13.64
C LYS A 169 -7.65 28.63 -14.66
N GLY A 170 -7.71 28.17 -15.91
CA GLY A 170 -6.90 28.72 -16.98
C GLY A 170 -6.80 27.80 -18.19
N PRO A 171 -5.96 28.15 -19.18
CA PRO A 171 -5.83 27.39 -20.43
C PRO A 171 -5.28 25.97 -20.23
N LEU A 172 -4.61 25.69 -19.10
CA LEU A 172 -4.06 24.37 -18.77
C LEU A 172 -4.95 23.53 -17.84
N GLN A 173 -6.10 24.06 -17.39
CA GLN A 173 -6.96 23.39 -16.41
C GLN A 173 -7.32 21.96 -16.84
N ALA A 174 -7.87 21.80 -18.04
CA ALA A 174 -8.33 20.49 -18.50
C ALA A 174 -7.17 19.55 -18.91
N TYR A 175 -5.97 20.08 -19.18
CA TYR A 175 -4.76 19.25 -19.27
C TYR A 175 -4.39 18.68 -17.89
N CYS A 176 -4.38 19.51 -16.85
CA CYS A 176 -4.17 19.08 -15.48
C CYS A 176 -5.24 18.07 -15.03
N GLU A 177 -6.53 18.34 -15.30
CA GLU A 177 -7.62 17.43 -14.94
C GLU A 177 -7.47 16.06 -15.60
N LYS A 178 -7.01 16.03 -16.86
CA LYS A 178 -6.69 14.79 -17.58
C LYS A 178 -5.53 14.03 -16.92
N LEU A 179 -4.47 14.74 -16.49
CA LEU A 179 -3.36 14.13 -15.77
C LEU A 179 -3.82 13.53 -14.43
N VAL A 180 -4.59 14.28 -13.63
CA VAL A 180 -5.13 13.79 -12.36
C VAL A 180 -6.02 12.56 -12.58
N ASN A 181 -6.89 12.59 -13.60
CA ASN A 181 -7.72 11.44 -13.93
C ASN A 181 -6.88 10.22 -14.33
N ALA A 182 -5.82 10.42 -15.14
CA ALA A 182 -4.90 9.33 -15.47
C ALA A 182 -4.23 8.78 -14.20
N PHE A 183 -3.61 9.62 -13.36
CA PHE A 183 -2.94 9.21 -12.12
C PHE A 183 -3.88 8.44 -11.17
N SER A 184 -5.18 8.78 -11.15
CA SER A 184 -6.16 8.09 -10.32
C SER A 184 -6.40 6.62 -10.69
N THR A 185 -6.02 6.19 -11.89
CA THR A 185 -6.11 4.78 -12.35
C THR A 185 -4.82 4.00 -12.14
N ALA A 186 -3.77 4.66 -11.64
CA ALA A 186 -2.48 4.03 -11.41
C ALA A 186 -2.55 2.94 -10.35
N ARG A 187 -1.57 2.05 -10.41
CA ARG A 187 -1.39 0.95 -9.46
C ARG A 187 -0.65 1.40 -8.20
N SER A 188 0.28 2.34 -8.38
CA SER A 188 0.94 3.08 -7.31
C SER A 188 1.12 4.53 -7.73
N VAL A 189 1.08 5.41 -6.74
CA VAL A 189 1.33 6.84 -6.89
C VAL A 189 2.24 7.27 -5.75
N ASP A 190 3.31 7.95 -6.10
CA ASP A 190 4.30 8.46 -5.17
C ASP A 190 4.45 9.97 -5.31
N ILE A 191 4.69 10.63 -4.18
CA ILE A 191 5.03 12.05 -4.10
C ILE A 191 6.32 12.16 -3.31
N ASP A 192 7.32 12.81 -3.88
CA ASP A 192 8.61 13.05 -3.24
C ASP A 192 8.91 14.53 -3.17
N TYR A 193 9.36 14.97 -2.01
CA TYR A 193 9.84 16.31 -1.77
C TYR A 193 10.96 16.29 -0.73
N ASP A 194 11.99 17.09 -0.96
CA ASP A 194 13.04 17.36 0.00
C ASP A 194 13.54 18.80 -0.14
N THR A 195 14.07 19.33 0.97
CA THR A 195 14.56 20.72 1.02
C THR A 195 15.81 20.98 0.18
N ILE A 196 16.55 19.94 -0.21
CA ILE A 196 17.77 20.07 -1.03
C ILE A 196 17.40 20.26 -2.50
N SER A 197 16.50 19.42 -3.03
CA SER A 197 16.04 19.50 -4.42
C SER A 197 15.07 20.66 -4.65
N ARG A 198 14.32 21.07 -3.62
CA ARG A 198 13.24 22.08 -3.70
C ARG A 198 12.29 21.83 -4.86
N SER A 199 12.06 20.56 -5.15
CA SER A 199 11.19 20.11 -6.25
C SER A 199 10.24 19.03 -5.74
N VAL A 200 9.04 19.02 -6.29
CA VAL A 200 8.06 17.96 -6.02
C VAL A 200 8.06 17.01 -7.22
N VAL A 201 8.26 15.73 -6.94
CA VAL A 201 8.24 14.67 -7.94
C VAL A 201 7.00 13.82 -7.73
N LEU A 202 6.13 13.78 -8.73
CA LEU A 202 4.97 12.92 -8.78
C LEU A 202 5.26 11.74 -9.70
N THR A 203 5.11 10.52 -9.20
CA THR A 203 5.36 9.30 -9.99
C THR A 203 4.13 8.40 -9.96
N ALA A 204 3.67 7.95 -11.12
CA ALA A 204 2.58 6.99 -11.24
C ALA A 204 3.00 5.78 -12.07
N LEU A 205 2.62 4.59 -11.61
CA LEU A 205 2.98 3.32 -12.25
C LEU A 205 1.73 2.56 -12.69
N TRP A 206 1.76 2.05 -13.92
CA TRP A 206 0.80 1.08 -14.45
C TRP A 206 1.57 -0.17 -14.91
N PRO A 207 1.43 -1.31 -14.24
CA PRO A 207 2.14 -2.54 -14.61
C PRO A 207 1.75 -3.07 -15.99
N VAL A 208 0.52 -2.80 -16.43
CA VAL A 208 -0.05 -3.23 -17.72
C VAL A 208 -1.00 -2.16 -18.25
N ALA A 209 -1.31 -2.19 -19.54
CA ALA A 209 -2.41 -1.40 -20.10
C ALA A 209 -3.75 -2.03 -19.67
N GLU A 210 -4.52 -1.34 -18.83
CA GLU A 210 -5.85 -1.79 -18.39
C GLU A 210 -6.91 -1.49 -19.48
N LYS A 211 -7.88 -2.40 -19.66
CA LYS A 211 -8.91 -2.35 -20.72
C LYS A 211 -10.01 -1.30 -20.45
N GLU A 212 -10.57 -0.71 -21.51
CA GLU A 212 -12.03 -0.51 -21.60
C GLU A 212 -12.67 -1.80 -22.14
N SER A 213 -13.75 -2.26 -21.54
CA SER A 213 -14.17 -3.68 -21.42
C SER A 213 -14.56 -4.46 -22.70
N TRP A 214 -14.24 -4.01 -23.91
CA TRP A 214 -14.75 -4.62 -25.16
C TRP A 214 -13.74 -4.82 -26.31
N GLU A 215 -12.48 -4.38 -26.21
CA GLU A 215 -11.48 -4.58 -27.28
C GLU A 215 -10.46 -5.69 -26.99
N LYS A 216 -10.00 -6.36 -28.07
CA LYS A 216 -9.07 -7.51 -28.04
C LYS A 216 -7.59 -7.11 -27.94
N GLU A 217 -7.25 -5.85 -28.20
CA GLU A 217 -5.86 -5.37 -28.17
C GLU A 217 -5.48 -4.95 -26.74
N LYS A 218 -4.37 -5.51 -26.21
CA LYS A 218 -3.99 -5.44 -24.79
C LYS A 218 -2.89 -4.41 -24.48
N GLY A 219 -2.49 -3.58 -25.45
CA GLY A 219 -1.27 -2.79 -25.40
C GLY A 219 -1.50 -1.28 -25.32
N TRP A 220 -0.48 -0.53 -24.93
CA TRP A 220 -0.51 0.92 -24.92
C TRP A 220 -0.62 1.48 -26.33
N THR A 221 -1.75 2.12 -26.61
CA THR A 221 -1.91 3.03 -27.75
C THR A 221 -2.08 4.44 -27.19
N SER A 222 -1.00 5.23 -27.24
CA SER A 222 -0.95 6.53 -26.56
C SER A 222 -0.34 7.61 -27.44
N THR A 223 -0.85 8.83 -27.30
CA THR A 223 -0.28 10.01 -27.93
C THR A 223 0.15 11.01 -26.86
N HIS A 224 1.40 11.45 -26.95
CA HIS A 224 2.01 12.42 -26.05
C HIS A 224 2.39 13.68 -26.82
N ARG A 225 2.21 14.82 -26.17
CA ARG A 225 2.50 16.16 -26.70
C ARG A 225 3.07 17.02 -25.58
N LEU A 226 3.74 18.10 -25.96
CA LEU A 226 4.11 19.14 -25.02
C LEU A 226 2.85 19.79 -24.41
N PRO A 227 2.89 20.26 -23.16
CA PRO A 227 1.76 20.97 -22.53
C PRO A 227 1.28 22.18 -23.35
N SER A 228 2.19 22.85 -24.07
CA SER A 228 1.89 23.97 -24.97
C SER A 228 0.91 23.62 -26.09
N ALA A 229 0.87 22.37 -26.55
CA ALA A 229 -0.10 21.92 -27.55
C ALA A 229 -1.54 22.12 -27.07
N TRP A 230 -1.77 22.01 -25.75
CA TRP A 230 -3.06 22.27 -25.15
C TRP A 230 -3.42 23.76 -25.17
N MET A 231 -2.43 24.63 -24.91
CA MET A 231 -2.62 26.09 -24.97
C MET A 231 -2.91 26.57 -26.39
N ILE A 232 -2.21 26.04 -27.40
CA ILE A 232 -2.46 26.36 -28.82
C ILE A 232 -3.88 25.97 -29.21
N LYS A 233 -4.30 24.74 -28.88
CA LYS A 233 -5.63 24.22 -29.23
C LYS A 233 -6.77 25.07 -28.68
N HIS A 234 -6.57 25.67 -27.51
CA HIS A 234 -7.57 26.47 -26.81
C HIS A 234 -7.35 27.99 -26.96
N GLY A 235 -6.52 28.43 -27.91
CA GLY A 235 -6.34 29.84 -28.27
C GLY A 235 -5.51 30.66 -27.27
N GLY A 236 -4.77 30.01 -26.38
CA GLY A 236 -3.99 30.66 -25.32
C GLY A 236 -2.54 30.99 -25.69
N LEU A 237 -2.02 30.48 -26.82
CA LEU A 237 -0.69 30.79 -27.35
C LEU A 237 -0.67 30.62 -28.87
N SER A 238 0.09 31.48 -29.56
CA SER A 238 0.44 31.26 -30.97
C SER A 238 1.45 30.10 -31.10
N PRO A 239 1.39 29.26 -32.14
CA PRO A 239 2.38 28.20 -32.38
C PRO A 239 3.84 28.66 -32.40
N ASN A 240 4.08 29.94 -32.72
CA ASN A 240 5.41 30.54 -32.79
C ASN A 240 5.92 31.08 -31.44
N GLU A 241 5.08 31.10 -30.41
CA GLU A 241 5.38 31.63 -29.07
C GLU A 241 5.63 30.53 -28.03
N VAL A 242 5.68 29.26 -28.45
CA VAL A 242 5.87 28.11 -27.56
C VAL A 242 7.23 28.22 -26.86
N PRO A 243 7.28 28.38 -25.52
CA PRO A 243 8.53 28.34 -24.77
C PRO A 243 9.13 26.95 -24.91
N THR A 244 10.26 26.86 -25.61
CA THR A 244 10.91 25.59 -25.98
C THR A 244 11.95 25.13 -24.96
N GLU A 245 12.39 26.00 -24.05
CA GLU A 245 13.55 25.70 -23.19
C GLU A 245 13.18 25.12 -21.81
N ASP A 246 12.02 25.45 -21.24
CA ASP A 246 11.70 25.09 -19.83
C ASP A 246 10.79 23.86 -19.66
N SER A 247 10.11 23.41 -20.72
CA SER A 247 9.19 22.26 -20.67
C SER A 247 9.71 21.09 -21.50
N THR A 248 10.30 20.09 -20.83
CA THR A 248 10.85 18.91 -21.47
C THR A 248 9.98 17.69 -21.21
N VAL A 249 9.60 16.98 -22.26
CA VAL A 249 8.92 15.67 -22.16
C VAL A 249 9.84 14.62 -22.77
N GLU A 250 10.47 13.83 -21.91
CA GLU A 250 11.29 12.69 -22.29
C GLU A 250 10.43 11.43 -22.29
N ILE A 251 10.51 10.65 -23.37
CA ILE A 251 9.76 9.41 -23.51
C ILE A 251 10.75 8.30 -23.83
N GLY A 252 10.76 7.27 -22.98
CA GLY A 252 11.55 6.07 -23.17
C GLY A 252 10.70 4.85 -23.46
N VAL A 253 11.08 4.05 -24.44
CA VAL A 253 10.55 2.71 -24.68
C VAL A 253 11.71 1.75 -24.56
N LEU A 254 11.77 1.05 -23.43
CA LEU A 254 12.92 0.29 -22.97
C LEU A 254 12.55 -1.19 -22.81
N SER A 255 13.57 -2.03 -22.89
CA SER A 255 13.50 -3.47 -22.69
C SER A 255 14.58 -3.87 -21.69
N HIS A 256 14.23 -4.74 -20.74
CA HIS A 256 15.20 -5.28 -19.80
C HIS A 256 16.12 -6.28 -20.51
N GLU A 257 17.43 -6.10 -20.36
CA GLU A 257 18.45 -6.94 -20.97
C GLU A 257 19.22 -7.74 -19.92
N GLY A 258 19.81 -8.86 -20.33
CA GLY A 258 20.74 -9.60 -19.47
C GLY A 258 22.01 -8.81 -19.21
N ASN A 259 22.50 -8.88 -17.98
CA ASN A 259 23.71 -8.19 -17.53
C ASN A 259 24.72 -9.19 -16.94
N ALA A 260 26.01 -8.95 -17.21
CA ALA A 260 27.11 -9.69 -16.60
C ALA A 260 27.31 -9.34 -15.12
N ASP A 261 26.97 -8.12 -14.72
CA ASP A 261 26.95 -7.73 -13.32
C ASP A 261 25.58 -8.07 -12.70
N PRO A 262 25.51 -9.00 -11.73
CA PRO A 262 24.27 -9.34 -11.05
C PRO A 262 23.76 -8.23 -10.11
N GLU A 263 24.54 -7.18 -9.87
CA GLU A 263 24.17 -6.00 -9.07
C GLU A 263 23.69 -4.82 -9.92
N ASP A 264 23.59 -4.96 -11.24
CA ASP A 264 23.11 -3.90 -12.09
C ASP A 264 21.96 -4.38 -12.97
N ILE A 265 20.95 -3.53 -13.13
CA ILE A 265 19.91 -3.73 -14.14
C ILE A 265 20.31 -3.00 -15.42
N GLN A 266 20.17 -3.70 -16.54
CA GLN A 266 20.54 -3.19 -17.85
C GLN A 266 19.31 -3.03 -18.72
N PHE A 267 19.22 -1.90 -19.41
CA PHE A 267 18.14 -1.62 -20.35
C PHE A 267 18.69 -1.20 -21.69
N GLY A 268 18.04 -1.68 -22.75
CA GLY A 268 18.21 -1.21 -24.12
C GLY A 268 16.87 -0.75 -24.69
N GLY A 269 16.90 0.19 -25.63
CA GLY A 269 15.67 0.65 -26.27
C GLY A 269 15.83 2.00 -26.92
N PHE A 270 14.78 2.81 -26.89
CA PHE A 270 14.73 4.11 -27.54
C PHE A 270 14.34 5.22 -26.55
N LEU A 271 15.03 6.35 -26.64
CA LEU A 271 14.67 7.59 -25.95
C LEU A 271 14.32 8.66 -26.99
N THR A 272 13.33 9.47 -26.65
CA THR A 272 12.90 10.61 -27.45
C THR A 272 12.64 11.79 -26.53
N VAL A 273 13.30 12.91 -26.77
CA VAL A 273 12.97 14.19 -26.16
C VAL A 273 12.07 14.96 -27.12
N LEU A 274 10.79 15.11 -26.75
CA LEU A 274 9.80 15.77 -27.59
C LEU A 274 10.17 17.22 -27.90
N GLY A 275 10.14 17.58 -29.19
CA GLY A 275 10.49 18.91 -29.69
C GLY A 275 11.98 19.11 -29.99
N GLN A 276 12.85 18.23 -29.48
CA GLN A 276 14.29 18.25 -29.78
C GLN A 276 14.67 17.14 -30.75
N ASP A 277 14.08 15.94 -30.58
CA ASP A 277 14.39 14.78 -31.38
C ASP A 277 13.37 14.57 -32.52
N GLN A 278 13.87 14.39 -33.74
CA GLN A 278 13.04 14.06 -34.91
C GLN A 278 12.83 12.54 -35.09
N LYS A 279 13.65 11.72 -34.43
CA LYS A 279 13.62 10.25 -34.50
C LYS A 279 13.99 9.66 -33.14
N PRO A 280 13.50 8.45 -32.79
CA PRO A 280 13.88 7.81 -31.54
C PRO A 280 15.37 7.49 -31.54
N LYS A 281 16.08 7.86 -30.47
CA LYS A 281 17.51 7.58 -30.31
C LYS A 281 17.69 6.26 -29.61
N ALA A 282 18.38 5.32 -30.25
CA ALA A 282 18.76 4.07 -29.62
C ALA A 282 19.65 4.36 -28.40
N THR A 283 19.30 3.79 -27.25
CA THR A 283 20.04 3.93 -26.00
C THR A 283 20.28 2.58 -25.37
N ARG A 284 21.34 2.51 -24.59
CA ARG A 284 21.63 1.39 -23.69
C ARG A 284 22.26 1.96 -22.44
N PHE A 285 21.72 1.64 -21.28
CA PHE A 285 22.30 2.07 -20.02
C PHE A 285 22.17 0.97 -18.96
N GLN A 286 23.00 1.09 -17.94
CA GLN A 286 23.13 0.15 -16.85
C GLN A 286 23.11 0.96 -15.56
N THR A 287 22.36 0.50 -14.56
CA THR A 287 22.28 1.17 -13.27
C THR A 287 22.20 0.14 -12.14
N PRO A 288 22.87 0.38 -11.01
CA PRO A 288 22.66 -0.39 -9.80
C PRO A 288 21.25 -0.13 -9.27
N THR A 289 20.59 -1.11 -8.66
CA THR A 289 19.28 -0.93 -8.01
C THR A 289 19.29 -1.60 -6.66
N ARG A 290 18.60 -1.06 -5.67
CA ARG A 290 18.48 -1.75 -4.38
C ARG A 290 17.38 -2.81 -4.40
N HIS A 291 16.39 -2.64 -5.28
CA HIS A 291 15.24 -3.51 -5.40
C HIS A 291 15.30 -4.30 -6.71
N TYR A 292 15.21 -5.63 -6.59
CA TYR A 292 15.20 -6.57 -7.70
C TYR A 292 13.94 -7.43 -7.65
N PRO A 293 13.45 -7.90 -8.81
CA PRO A 293 12.58 -9.06 -8.80
C PRO A 293 13.42 -10.29 -8.42
N LEU A 294 12.76 -11.32 -7.89
CA LEU A 294 13.40 -12.61 -7.74
C LEU A 294 13.58 -13.24 -9.13
N LEU A 295 14.82 -13.44 -9.56
CA LEU A 295 15.19 -14.01 -10.87
C LEU A 295 15.79 -15.41 -10.73
N ASN A 296 15.65 -16.23 -11.78
CA ASN A 296 16.34 -17.51 -11.86
C ASN A 296 17.85 -17.33 -12.06
N THR A 297 18.64 -18.16 -11.39
CA THR A 297 20.07 -18.25 -11.64
C THR A 297 20.32 -18.74 -13.06
N THR A 298 20.96 -17.92 -13.88
CA THR A 298 21.28 -18.26 -15.27
C THR A 298 22.79 -18.41 -15.42
N THR A 299 23.24 -19.46 -16.12
CA THR A 299 24.68 -19.67 -16.40
C THR A 299 25.20 -18.77 -17.52
N ASN A 300 24.30 -18.23 -18.34
CA ASN A 300 24.59 -17.24 -19.37
C ASN A 300 24.14 -15.84 -18.90
N PRO A 301 25.08 -14.94 -18.52
CA PRO A 301 24.76 -13.60 -18.04
C PRO A 301 24.06 -12.71 -19.06
N THR A 302 24.25 -12.96 -20.35
CA THR A 302 23.66 -12.12 -21.41
C THR A 302 22.27 -12.59 -21.85
N ALA A 303 21.76 -13.69 -21.29
CA ALA A 303 20.43 -14.17 -21.61
C ALA A 303 19.35 -13.29 -20.96
N PRO A 304 18.17 -13.14 -21.58
CA PRO A 304 17.05 -12.41 -20.99
C PRO A 304 16.70 -12.95 -19.59
N PRO A 305 16.68 -12.10 -18.55
CA PRO A 305 16.42 -12.55 -17.18
C PRO A 305 15.02 -13.13 -17.04
N LYS A 306 14.90 -14.32 -16.44
CA LYS A 306 13.59 -14.97 -16.22
C LYS A 306 13.15 -14.86 -14.76
N PRO A 307 11.90 -14.47 -14.48
CA PRO A 307 11.33 -14.47 -13.14
C PRO A 307 11.41 -15.85 -12.48
N HIS A 308 11.70 -15.85 -11.18
CA HIS A 308 11.72 -17.05 -10.36
C HIS A 308 10.28 -17.50 -10.05
N PRO A 309 9.98 -18.82 -10.03
CA PRO A 309 8.61 -19.31 -9.86
C PRO A 309 8.07 -19.20 -8.42
N VAL A 310 8.85 -18.71 -7.46
CA VAL A 310 8.40 -18.57 -6.06
C VAL A 310 7.49 -17.37 -5.95
N THR A 311 6.26 -17.65 -5.53
CA THR A 311 5.28 -16.65 -5.11
C THR A 311 4.85 -16.94 -3.68
N TYR A 312 4.12 -16.02 -3.06
CA TYR A 312 3.48 -16.26 -1.77
C TYR A 312 2.01 -15.85 -1.76
N THR A 313 1.23 -16.55 -0.93
CA THR A 313 -0.12 -16.13 -0.53
C THR A 313 -0.12 -15.77 0.95
N THR A 314 -1.07 -14.93 1.35
CA THR A 314 -1.37 -14.64 2.75
C THR A 314 -2.81 -15.05 3.03
N SER A 315 -3.09 -15.53 4.24
CA SER A 315 -4.46 -15.80 4.69
C SER A 315 -4.56 -15.64 6.21
N LEU A 316 -5.78 -15.45 6.70
CA LEU A 316 -6.08 -15.49 8.13
C LEU A 316 -6.76 -16.82 8.47
N ASN A 317 -6.27 -17.49 9.52
CA ASN A 317 -6.89 -18.72 10.00
C ASN A 317 -8.32 -18.43 10.49
N ARG A 318 -9.28 -19.24 10.05
CA ARG A 318 -10.69 -19.12 10.43
C ARG A 318 -11.08 -20.20 11.47
N PRO A 319 -11.90 -19.87 12.48
CA PRO A 319 -12.37 -18.52 12.83
C PRO A 319 -11.23 -17.65 13.39
N THR A 320 -11.26 -16.34 13.15
CA THR A 320 -10.17 -15.42 13.54
C THR A 320 -10.14 -15.16 15.06
N GLY A 321 -11.31 -14.98 15.68
CA GLY A 321 -11.40 -14.59 17.09
C GLY A 321 -10.66 -13.28 17.41
N LEU A 322 -10.27 -13.08 18.68
CA LEU A 322 -9.44 -11.95 19.13
C LEU A 322 -7.94 -12.18 18.95
N HIS A 323 -7.53 -13.39 18.55
CA HIS A 323 -6.12 -13.76 18.32
C HIS A 323 -5.92 -14.26 16.89
N PRO A 324 -6.14 -13.41 15.86
CA PRO A 324 -5.99 -13.82 14.48
C PRO A 324 -4.57 -14.32 14.22
N THR A 325 -4.44 -15.41 13.46
CA THR A 325 -3.13 -15.90 13.00
C THR A 325 -3.01 -15.66 11.50
N LEU A 326 -2.04 -14.83 11.13
CA LEU A 326 -1.67 -14.57 9.74
C LEU A 326 -0.76 -15.68 9.22
N THR A 327 -1.19 -16.38 8.18
CA THR A 327 -0.42 -17.47 7.57
C THR A 327 0.11 -17.03 6.21
N LEU A 328 1.44 -17.03 6.06
CA LEU A 328 2.12 -16.89 4.77
C LEU A 328 2.41 -18.28 4.21
N THR A 329 2.02 -18.52 2.97
CA THR A 329 2.21 -19.82 2.31
C THR A 329 3.13 -19.64 1.11
N LEU A 330 4.22 -20.40 1.08
CA LEU A 330 5.20 -20.41 -0.02
C LEU A 330 5.41 -21.84 -0.55
N PRO A 331 5.67 -22.03 -1.85
CA PRO A 331 5.99 -23.35 -2.40
C PRO A 331 7.37 -23.83 -1.95
N THR A 332 7.45 -25.02 -1.34
CA THR A 332 8.72 -25.59 -0.82
C THR A 332 9.73 -25.92 -1.91
N THR A 333 9.27 -26.27 -3.12
CA THR A 333 10.10 -26.79 -4.22
C THR A 333 11.19 -25.83 -4.66
N HIS A 334 10.96 -24.53 -4.50
CA HIS A 334 11.86 -23.48 -4.97
C HIS A 334 12.24 -22.50 -3.84
N LEU A 335 11.85 -22.74 -2.59
CA LEU A 335 12.15 -21.85 -1.48
C LEU A 335 13.57 -22.08 -0.96
N THR A 336 14.56 -21.62 -1.73
CA THR A 336 15.97 -21.66 -1.37
C THR A 336 16.60 -20.26 -1.40
N PRO A 337 17.54 -19.93 -0.50
CA PRO A 337 18.22 -18.64 -0.51
C PRO A 337 18.95 -18.41 -1.85
N PRO A 338 18.76 -17.25 -2.51
CA PRO A 338 19.44 -16.94 -3.78
C PRO A 338 20.97 -16.88 -3.66
N ALA A 339 21.47 -16.47 -2.50
CA ALA A 339 22.91 -16.46 -2.17
C ALA A 339 23.09 -16.77 -0.67
N PRO A 340 24.30 -17.18 -0.23
CA PRO A 340 24.56 -17.53 1.18
C PRO A 340 24.28 -16.41 2.18
N SER A 341 24.44 -15.15 1.77
CA SER A 341 24.17 -13.97 2.59
C SER A 341 22.69 -13.64 2.72
N CYS A 342 21.85 -14.21 1.84
CA CYS A 342 20.44 -13.86 1.74
C CYS A 342 19.60 -14.44 2.88
N LYS A 343 18.76 -13.60 3.47
CA LYS A 343 17.80 -13.98 4.51
C LYS A 343 16.39 -13.55 4.10
N LEU A 344 15.42 -14.45 4.24
CA LEU A 344 14.02 -14.19 3.93
C LEU A 344 13.39 -13.34 5.05
N HIS A 345 12.69 -12.27 4.67
CA HIS A 345 12.00 -11.39 5.58
C HIS A 345 10.56 -11.14 5.14
N ALA A 346 9.70 -10.81 6.11
CA ALA A 346 8.38 -10.23 5.88
C ALA A 346 8.26 -8.92 6.67
N HIS A 347 7.87 -7.85 5.99
CA HIS A 347 7.54 -6.57 6.60
C HIS A 347 6.03 -6.41 6.67
N LEU A 348 5.49 -6.29 7.88
CA LEU A 348 4.07 -6.12 8.16
C LEU A 348 3.79 -4.66 8.48
N THR A 349 2.72 -4.14 7.88
CA THR A 349 2.11 -2.86 8.25
C THR A 349 0.79 -3.18 8.94
N LEU A 350 0.71 -2.96 10.24
CA LEU A 350 -0.42 -3.33 11.08
C LEU A 350 -1.19 -2.07 11.48
N PRO A 351 -2.43 -1.89 11.00
CA PRO A 351 -3.29 -0.79 11.47
C PRO A 351 -3.56 -0.90 12.98
N SER A 352 -3.95 0.21 13.62
CA SER A 352 -4.09 0.34 15.09
C SER A 352 -4.85 -0.79 15.78
N TYR A 353 -5.85 -1.36 15.12
CA TYR A 353 -6.69 -2.43 15.67
C TYR A 353 -5.99 -3.80 15.73
N LEU A 354 -4.83 -3.96 15.09
CA LEU A 354 -3.99 -5.14 15.20
C LEU A 354 -2.66 -4.79 15.88
N PHE A 355 -2.20 -5.67 16.76
CA PHE A 355 -0.90 -5.53 17.38
C PHE A 355 -0.20 -6.88 17.59
N ILE A 356 1.09 -6.80 17.85
CA ILE A 356 1.97 -7.93 18.14
C ILE A 356 2.33 -7.90 19.62
N ASP A 357 2.13 -9.02 20.31
CA ASP A 357 2.75 -9.23 21.62
C ASP A 357 4.22 -9.60 21.43
N LYS A 358 5.11 -8.62 21.65
CA LYS A 358 6.56 -8.80 21.50
C LYS A 358 7.12 -9.93 22.38
N TYR A 359 6.54 -10.20 23.54
CA TYR A 359 7.04 -11.21 24.47
C TYR A 359 6.80 -12.63 23.94
N GLN A 360 5.74 -12.82 23.17
CA GLN A 360 5.46 -14.08 22.47
C GLN A 360 6.56 -14.47 21.46
N PHE A 361 7.29 -13.49 20.93
CA PHE A 361 8.34 -13.71 19.93
C PHE A 361 9.76 -13.81 20.53
N THR A 362 9.87 -14.09 21.83
CA THR A 362 11.16 -14.28 22.51
C THR A 362 11.56 -15.75 22.68
N ASP A 363 10.59 -16.65 22.75
CA ASP A 363 10.85 -18.09 22.92
C ASP A 363 11.26 -18.75 21.59
N ALA A 364 12.46 -19.35 21.57
CA ALA A 364 13.02 -19.99 20.39
C ALA A 364 12.22 -21.21 19.92
N LEU A 365 11.60 -21.96 20.84
CA LEU A 365 10.79 -23.13 20.50
C LEU A 365 9.48 -22.69 19.85
N PHE A 366 8.83 -21.67 20.40
CA PHE A 366 7.64 -21.05 19.81
C PHE A 366 7.93 -20.54 18.41
N LEU A 367 8.98 -19.74 18.22
CA LEU A 367 9.38 -19.21 16.92
C LEU A 367 9.63 -20.33 15.90
N ALA A 368 10.36 -21.38 16.31
CA ALA A 368 10.63 -22.53 15.46
C ALA A 368 9.34 -23.28 15.05
N SER A 369 8.37 -23.42 15.97
CA SER A 369 7.07 -24.05 15.67
C SER A 369 6.24 -23.29 14.64
N LYS A 370 6.50 -21.99 14.50
CA LYS A 370 5.81 -21.06 13.60
C LYS A 370 6.57 -20.78 12.30
N ASN A 371 7.72 -21.44 12.09
CA ASN A 371 8.64 -21.20 10.98
C ASN A 371 9.15 -19.73 10.93
N ILE A 372 9.34 -19.13 12.10
CA ILE A 372 9.91 -17.79 12.27
C ILE A 372 11.31 -17.94 12.87
N LYS A 373 12.28 -17.13 12.41
CA LYS A 373 13.62 -17.08 13.00
C LYS A 373 13.72 -16.07 14.14
N SER A 374 13.15 -14.89 13.94
CA SER A 374 13.18 -13.80 14.92
C SER A 374 12.30 -12.64 14.49
N LEU A 375 11.73 -11.92 15.45
CA LEU A 375 11.24 -10.56 15.28
C LEU A 375 12.45 -9.60 15.30
N ARG A 376 12.74 -8.95 14.16
CA ARG A 376 13.95 -8.11 13.98
C ARG A 376 13.72 -6.65 14.36
N SER A 377 12.52 -6.15 14.12
CA SER A 377 12.11 -4.79 14.45
C SER A 377 10.61 -4.77 14.72
N LEU A 378 10.19 -3.97 15.69
CA LEU A 378 8.80 -3.65 15.98
C LEU A 378 8.76 -2.19 16.45
N SER A 379 7.98 -1.35 15.78
CA SER A 379 7.81 0.07 16.09
C SER A 379 6.36 0.50 15.99
N GLY A 380 5.96 1.51 16.77
CA GLY A 380 4.59 2.03 16.82
C GLY A 380 3.76 1.50 18.00
N ALA A 381 2.44 1.47 17.85
CA ALA A 381 1.49 1.10 18.89
C ALA A 381 1.60 -0.38 19.29
N THR A 382 2.17 -0.63 20.46
CA THR A 382 2.42 -1.98 20.99
C THR A 382 1.79 -2.23 22.36
N ASP A 383 0.95 -1.31 22.83
CA ASP A 383 0.18 -1.47 24.07
C ASP A 383 -0.68 -2.73 23.98
N LEU A 384 -0.60 -3.62 24.97
CA LEU A 384 -1.30 -4.91 24.94
C LEU A 384 -2.75 -4.83 25.45
N GLU A 385 -3.11 -3.74 26.14
CA GLU A 385 -4.37 -3.59 26.88
C GLU A 385 -5.29 -2.51 26.29
N ALA A 386 -4.72 -1.50 25.62
CA ALA A 386 -5.51 -0.39 25.07
C ALA A 386 -6.51 -0.86 23.99
N PRO A 387 -7.78 -0.44 24.06
CA PRO A 387 -8.73 -0.65 22.96
C PRO A 387 -8.42 0.28 21.79
N ASP A 388 -8.97 -0.02 20.60
CA ASP A 388 -8.62 0.66 19.36
C ASP A 388 -8.96 2.16 19.35
N TRP A 389 -9.98 2.60 20.09
CA TRP A 389 -10.38 4.00 20.18
C TRP A 389 -9.52 4.85 21.14
N VAL A 390 -8.63 4.23 21.91
CA VAL A 390 -7.67 4.95 22.78
C VAL A 390 -6.31 5.11 22.08
N VAL A 391 -5.99 4.22 21.13
CA VAL A 391 -4.74 4.28 20.38
C VAL A 391 -4.82 5.41 19.36
N GLU A 392 -4.01 6.45 19.55
CA GLU A 392 -3.94 7.60 18.66
C GLU A 392 -3.02 7.35 17.46
N GLU A 393 -1.98 6.53 17.63
CA GLU A 393 -1.09 6.17 16.53
C GLU A 393 -1.84 5.37 15.46
N TRP A 394 -1.40 5.51 14.20
CA TRP A 394 -1.97 4.75 13.09
C TRP A 394 -1.87 3.22 13.25
N GLY A 395 -0.93 2.74 14.06
CA GLY A 395 -0.67 1.32 14.28
C GLY A 395 0.82 1.02 14.49
N SER A 396 1.29 -0.09 13.93
CA SER A 396 2.67 -0.56 14.09
C SER A 396 3.25 -1.16 12.82
N ALA A 397 4.58 -1.15 12.73
CA ALA A 397 5.35 -1.83 11.68
C ALA A 397 6.22 -2.91 12.31
N ALA A 398 6.26 -4.10 11.69
CA ALA A 398 7.02 -5.24 12.18
C ALA A 398 7.86 -5.88 11.07
N LEU A 399 9.12 -6.17 11.35
CA LEU A 399 10.00 -6.91 10.45
C LEU A 399 10.33 -8.27 11.05
N PHE A 400 9.89 -9.34 10.38
CA PHE A 400 10.24 -10.71 10.74
C PHE A 400 11.32 -11.26 9.83
N GLN A 401 12.27 -12.00 10.41
CA GLN A 401 13.12 -12.91 9.65
C GLN A 401 12.46 -14.29 9.66
N LEU A 402 12.22 -14.86 8.49
CA LEU A 402 11.47 -16.10 8.31
C LEU A 402 12.42 -17.30 8.22
N ALA A 403 11.93 -18.47 8.64
CA ALA A 403 12.64 -19.72 8.45
C ALA A 403 12.39 -20.28 7.05
N VAL A 404 13.42 -20.93 6.52
CA VAL A 404 13.41 -21.61 5.21
C VAL A 404 13.52 -23.12 5.47
N PRO A 405 12.80 -23.98 4.74
CA PRO A 405 12.84 -25.42 4.97
C PRO A 405 14.27 -25.97 4.76
N LYS A 406 14.68 -26.90 5.62
CA LYS A 406 15.92 -27.66 5.42
C LYS A 406 15.74 -28.64 4.25
N LYS A 407 16.83 -28.98 3.55
CA LYS A 407 16.83 -29.96 2.43
C LYS A 407 16.11 -31.28 2.79
N SER A 408 16.25 -31.74 4.03
CA SER A 408 15.58 -32.95 4.54
C SER A 408 14.06 -32.81 4.70
N GLN A 409 13.54 -31.60 4.90
CA GLN A 409 12.11 -31.31 4.97
C GLN A 409 11.49 -31.22 3.57
N VAL A 410 12.22 -30.66 2.61
CA VAL A 410 11.82 -30.62 1.20
C VAL A 410 11.70 -32.03 0.62
N ALA A 411 12.65 -32.92 0.93
CA ALA A 411 12.63 -34.32 0.48
C ALA A 411 11.45 -35.12 1.04
N LYS A 412 11.02 -34.85 2.28
CA LYS A 412 9.84 -35.49 2.89
C LYS A 412 8.52 -35.00 2.29
N ALA A 413 8.45 -33.73 1.89
CA ALA A 413 7.26 -33.16 1.27
C ALA A 413 6.99 -33.68 -0.16
N GLY A 414 8.02 -34.17 -0.87
CA GLY A 414 7.90 -34.73 -2.22
C GLY A 414 7.70 -36.26 -2.29
N GLY A 415 7.58 -36.95 -1.15
CA GLY A 415 7.67 -38.43 -1.10
C GLY A 415 6.36 -39.23 -1.13
N GLY A 416 5.18 -38.62 -1.32
CA GLY A 416 3.89 -39.32 -1.09
C GLY A 416 2.78 -39.15 -2.12
N GLY A 417 2.98 -38.36 -3.18
CA GLY A 417 1.96 -38.06 -4.18
C GLY A 417 2.30 -36.72 -4.82
N GLY A 418 2.17 -36.59 -6.13
CA GLY A 418 2.72 -35.50 -6.97
C GLY A 418 2.23 -34.06 -6.71
N GLY A 419 1.89 -33.68 -5.47
CA GLY A 419 1.65 -32.31 -5.06
C GLY A 419 2.95 -31.60 -4.68
N GLN A 420 3.12 -30.36 -5.14
CA GLN A 420 4.18 -29.47 -4.64
C GLN A 420 3.94 -29.21 -3.14
N GLY A 421 4.92 -29.53 -2.29
CA GLY A 421 4.81 -29.25 -0.86
C GLY A 421 4.71 -27.75 -0.56
N THR A 422 3.95 -27.35 0.45
CA THR A 422 3.81 -25.97 0.90
C THR A 422 4.56 -25.71 2.21
N TRP A 423 5.05 -24.48 2.38
CA TRP A 423 5.73 -24.00 3.59
C TRP A 423 4.91 -22.88 4.20
N ASN A 424 4.29 -23.18 5.33
CA ASN A 424 3.39 -22.26 6.01
C ASN A 424 4.13 -21.60 7.18
N ILE A 425 4.11 -20.27 7.22
CA ILE A 425 4.68 -19.47 8.30
C ILE A 425 3.51 -18.79 9.00
N SER A 426 3.41 -18.93 10.32
CA SER A 426 2.26 -18.46 11.07
C SER A 426 2.67 -17.35 12.02
N ILE A 427 2.14 -16.14 11.83
CA ILE A 427 2.39 -14.96 12.65
C ILE A 427 1.14 -14.71 13.51
N PRO A 428 1.20 -15.01 14.82
CA PRO A 428 0.13 -14.65 15.75
C PRO A 428 0.00 -13.13 15.84
N LEU A 429 -1.24 -12.64 15.80
CA LEU A 429 -1.62 -11.25 15.98
C LEU A 429 -2.71 -11.16 17.05
N HIS A 430 -2.89 -9.97 17.60
CA HIS A 430 -3.94 -9.65 18.56
C HIS A 430 -4.84 -8.57 17.98
N LEU A 431 -6.15 -8.74 18.15
CA LEU A 431 -7.16 -7.79 17.73
C LEU A 431 -7.62 -6.98 18.93
N ARG A 432 -7.56 -5.64 18.84
CA ARG A 432 -8.10 -4.74 19.85
C ARG A 432 -9.62 -4.72 19.80
N TYR A 433 -10.23 -4.34 20.93
CA TYR A 433 -11.64 -4.01 20.95
C TYR A 433 -11.92 -2.83 20.01
N LEU A 434 -12.92 -2.99 19.15
CA LEU A 434 -13.37 -1.98 18.21
C LEU A 434 -14.61 -1.24 18.73
N PRO A 435 -14.83 0.02 18.28
CA PRO A 435 -16.04 0.76 18.64
C PRO A 435 -17.32 0.02 18.26
N ALA A 436 -18.40 0.31 18.99
CA ALA A 436 -19.71 -0.23 18.71
C ALA A 436 -20.18 0.09 17.26
N SER A 437 -21.09 -0.72 16.74
CA SER A 437 -21.64 -0.60 15.39
C SER A 437 -23.14 -0.87 15.41
N HIS A 438 -23.88 -0.25 14.49
CA HIS A 438 -25.32 -0.46 14.38
C HIS A 438 -25.68 -1.94 14.11
N THR A 439 -24.88 -2.62 13.27
CA THR A 439 -25.09 -4.02 12.87
C THR A 439 -24.58 -5.04 13.88
N GLY A 440 -23.79 -4.61 14.88
CA GLY A 440 -23.05 -5.50 15.77
C GLY A 440 -21.80 -6.13 15.14
N TYR A 441 -21.40 -5.70 13.94
CA TYR A 441 -20.17 -6.13 13.30
C TYR A 441 -19.41 -4.94 12.71
N ARG A 442 -18.08 -5.03 12.70
CA ARG A 442 -17.18 -4.17 11.92
C ARG A 442 -16.28 -5.05 11.06
N THR A 443 -16.02 -4.64 9.83
CA THR A 443 -15.09 -5.33 8.94
C THR A 443 -13.84 -4.48 8.83
N VAL A 444 -12.67 -5.06 9.10
CA VAL A 444 -11.39 -4.31 9.08
C VAL A 444 -10.37 -4.91 8.10
N PRO A 445 -9.65 -4.08 7.31
CA PRO A 445 -8.74 -4.51 6.24
C PRO A 445 -7.28 -4.73 6.69
N VAL A 446 -6.80 -5.97 6.62
CA VAL A 446 -5.42 -6.36 6.94
C VAL A 446 -4.58 -6.42 5.66
N PRO A 447 -3.69 -5.45 5.39
CA PRO A 447 -2.89 -5.48 4.17
C PRO A 447 -1.90 -6.65 4.20
N TRP A 448 -1.65 -7.25 3.04
CA TRP A 448 -0.62 -8.29 2.94
C TRP A 448 0.77 -7.71 3.24
N PRO A 449 1.65 -8.49 3.89
CA PRO A 449 3.03 -8.05 4.12
C PRO A 449 3.84 -8.04 2.84
N VAL A 450 4.94 -7.30 2.85
CA VAL A 450 5.95 -7.35 1.78
C VAL A 450 6.97 -8.43 2.11
N VAL A 451 7.16 -9.39 1.21
CA VAL A 451 8.09 -10.53 1.41
C VAL A 451 9.27 -10.41 0.44
N PHE A 452 10.48 -10.48 0.99
CA PHE A 452 11.70 -10.30 0.21
C PHE A 452 12.91 -11.00 0.83
N TRP A 453 13.91 -11.29 0.00
CA TRP A 453 15.24 -11.69 0.45
C TRP A 453 16.10 -10.44 0.63
N ALA A 454 16.64 -10.24 1.82
CA ALA A 454 17.68 -9.24 2.07
C ALA A 454 19.05 -9.91 1.93
N CYS A 455 19.86 -9.44 0.98
CA CYS A 455 21.18 -9.98 0.69
C CYS A 455 22.25 -8.89 0.79
N HIS A 456 23.48 -9.28 1.10
CA HIS A 456 24.62 -8.36 1.01
C HIS A 456 24.81 -7.93 -0.45
N ALA A 457 25.11 -6.64 -0.65
CA ALA A 457 25.50 -6.06 -1.94
C ALA A 457 26.89 -5.45 -1.82
N ASP A 458 27.76 -5.72 -2.80
CA ASP A 458 29.15 -5.27 -2.78
C ASP A 458 29.26 -3.79 -3.22
N SER A 459 28.40 -3.35 -4.14
CA SER A 459 28.34 -1.99 -4.73
C SER A 459 27.46 -0.97 -4.00
N GLY A 460 27.02 -1.25 -2.76
CA GLY A 460 25.89 -0.56 -2.12
C GLY A 460 25.89 0.98 -1.98
N ALA A 461 27.01 1.67 -2.26
CA ALA A 461 27.08 3.13 -2.31
C ALA A 461 26.62 3.73 -3.65
N GLN A 462 26.53 2.93 -4.72
CA GLN A 462 26.16 3.40 -6.07
C GLN A 462 24.65 3.40 -6.33
N HIS A 463 23.83 2.78 -5.46
CA HIS A 463 22.38 2.72 -5.61
C HIS A 463 21.69 4.10 -5.64
N ALA A 464 22.28 5.11 -4.99
CA ALA A 464 21.66 6.43 -4.81
C ALA A 464 21.47 7.23 -6.11
N SER A 465 22.12 6.85 -7.22
CA SER A 465 22.02 7.56 -8.50
C SER A 465 21.02 6.95 -9.49
N ASN A 466 20.26 5.92 -9.09
CA ASN A 466 19.34 5.25 -10.02
C ASN A 466 18.05 6.05 -10.24
N PRO A 467 17.75 6.46 -11.49
CA PRO A 467 16.58 7.28 -11.81
C PRO A 467 15.22 6.59 -11.62
N PHE A 468 15.20 5.27 -11.41
CA PHE A 468 13.99 4.45 -11.23
C PHE A 468 13.86 3.86 -9.83
N ASP A 469 14.84 4.10 -8.95
CA ASP A 469 14.77 3.55 -7.61
C ASP A 469 13.71 4.30 -6.80
N ARG A 470 12.85 3.52 -6.15
CA ARG A 470 11.76 4.04 -5.33
C ARG A 470 12.17 3.82 -3.88
N THR A 471 12.70 4.87 -3.27
CA THR A 471 13.25 4.86 -1.91
C THR A 471 12.18 5.18 -0.87
N HIS A 472 12.58 5.16 0.41
CA HIS A 472 11.72 5.49 1.57
C HIS A 472 10.50 4.57 1.68
N LEU A 473 10.72 3.25 1.63
CA LEU A 473 9.64 2.25 1.77
C LEU A 473 9.41 1.77 3.22
N GLY A 474 10.01 2.44 4.20
CA GLY A 474 9.97 2.09 5.63
C GLY A 474 10.92 0.96 6.02
N TYR A 475 10.72 -0.25 5.48
CA TYR A 475 11.54 -1.43 5.85
C TYR A 475 13.00 -1.30 5.43
N GLU A 476 13.28 -0.54 4.39
CA GLU A 476 14.61 -0.31 3.84
C GLU A 476 15.59 0.32 4.83
N GLY A 477 15.08 1.22 5.69
CA GLY A 477 15.86 1.90 6.74
C GLY A 477 16.34 0.95 7.84
N LEU A 478 15.76 -0.24 7.93
CA LEU A 478 16.15 -1.29 8.87
C LEU A 478 17.39 -2.07 8.41
N PHE A 479 17.88 -1.78 7.21
CA PHE A 479 19.03 -2.45 6.62
C PHE A 479 20.07 -1.42 6.19
N GLY A 480 21.35 -1.79 6.30
CA GLY A 480 22.43 -0.94 5.83
C GLY A 480 22.38 -0.69 4.31
N PRO A 481 23.11 0.33 3.81
CA PRO A 481 23.10 0.72 2.39
C PRO A 481 23.64 -0.39 1.47
N LYS A 482 24.47 -1.29 2.00
CA LYS A 482 24.99 -2.50 1.32
C LYS A 482 24.02 -3.69 1.39
N THR A 483 22.73 -3.42 1.27
CA THR A 483 21.70 -4.46 1.26
C THR A 483 20.86 -4.32 0.01
N ARG A 484 20.74 -5.39 -0.76
CA ARG A 484 19.80 -5.53 -1.87
C ARG A 484 18.59 -6.37 -1.46
N PHE A 485 17.44 -6.04 -2.03
CA PHE A 485 16.16 -6.68 -1.74
C PHE A 485 15.64 -7.39 -2.99
N LEU A 486 15.58 -8.72 -2.94
CA LEU A 486 14.97 -9.51 -4.00
C LEU A 486 13.54 -9.84 -3.60
N HIS A 487 12.58 -9.17 -4.22
CA HIS A 487 11.16 -9.26 -3.90
C HIS A 487 10.56 -10.57 -4.36
N VAL A 488 9.80 -11.22 -3.47
CA VAL A 488 8.96 -12.37 -3.83
C VAL A 488 7.61 -11.83 -4.28
N ASP A 489 7.10 -12.29 -5.41
CA ASP A 489 5.82 -11.79 -5.91
C ASP A 489 4.65 -12.38 -5.11
N PRO A 490 3.68 -11.54 -4.68
CA PRO A 490 2.44 -12.02 -4.13
C PRO A 490 1.55 -12.53 -5.28
N LYS A 491 0.96 -13.70 -5.10
CA LYS A 491 0.02 -14.27 -6.06
C LYS A 491 -1.20 -14.74 -5.29
N PRO A 492 -2.35 -14.05 -5.37
CA PRO A 492 -3.57 -14.54 -4.75
C PRO A 492 -3.95 -15.92 -5.30
N ASP A 493 -4.69 -16.68 -4.50
CA ASP A 493 -5.01 -18.07 -4.78
C ASP A 493 -6.06 -18.15 -5.90
N VAL A 494 -5.60 -18.38 -7.13
CA VAL A 494 -6.43 -18.74 -8.29
C VAL A 494 -6.44 -20.26 -8.41
N ASP A 495 -7.61 -20.86 -8.67
CA ASP A 495 -7.72 -22.31 -8.79
C ASP A 495 -6.87 -22.86 -9.97
N ALA A 496 -6.65 -24.17 -9.99
CA ALA A 496 -5.85 -24.86 -11.01
C ALA A 496 -6.42 -24.76 -12.45
N LYS A 497 -7.63 -24.22 -12.64
CA LYS A 497 -8.27 -23.93 -13.92
C LYS A 497 -8.27 -22.43 -14.25
N GLY A 498 -7.63 -21.59 -13.42
CA GLY A 498 -7.65 -20.13 -13.56
C GLY A 498 -9.00 -19.50 -13.20
N GLN A 499 -9.86 -20.22 -12.47
CA GLN A 499 -11.10 -19.74 -11.89
C GLN A 499 -10.91 -19.33 -10.42
N GLU A 500 -11.65 -18.30 -10.03
CA GLU A 500 -11.63 -17.69 -8.70
C GLU A 500 -12.13 -18.70 -7.66
N LEU A 501 -11.29 -19.06 -6.68
CA LEU A 501 -11.72 -19.85 -5.52
C LEU A 501 -12.69 -18.98 -4.73
N ILE A 502 -13.98 -19.31 -4.81
CA ILE A 502 -15.06 -18.60 -4.12
C ILE A 502 -14.80 -18.63 -2.61
N ARG A 503 -14.08 -17.62 -2.11
CA ARG A 503 -14.18 -17.21 -0.71
C ARG A 503 -15.53 -16.51 -0.58
N GLU A 504 -16.19 -16.67 0.55
CA GLU A 504 -17.49 -16.05 0.84
C GLU A 504 -17.49 -14.58 0.37
N LYS A 505 -18.18 -14.30 -0.76
CA LYS A 505 -18.19 -13.03 -1.48
C LYS A 505 -18.61 -11.90 -0.55
N LEU A 506 -17.65 -11.31 0.16
CA LEU A 506 -17.71 -9.90 0.48
C LEU A 506 -17.57 -9.15 -0.84
N LEU A 507 -18.17 -7.98 -0.98
CA LEU A 507 -18.18 -7.16 -2.21
C LEU A 507 -16.79 -6.59 -2.60
N VAL A 508 -15.72 -7.31 -2.27
CA VAL A 508 -14.31 -6.95 -2.42
C VAL A 508 -13.66 -8.06 -3.25
N GLY A 509 -12.97 -7.72 -4.34
CA GLY A 509 -12.48 -8.71 -5.31
C GLY A 509 -11.59 -9.77 -4.66
N ASP A 510 -11.84 -11.06 -4.94
CA ASP A 510 -11.16 -12.18 -4.28
C ASP A 510 -9.64 -12.23 -4.62
N ASP A 511 -9.20 -11.40 -5.57
CA ASP A 511 -7.82 -11.20 -5.98
C ASP A 511 -7.06 -10.11 -5.21
N TRP A 512 -7.58 -9.52 -4.14
CA TRP A 512 -6.89 -8.39 -3.47
C TRP A 512 -5.77 -8.82 -2.51
N LEU A 513 -4.72 -8.01 -2.41
CA LEU A 513 -3.61 -8.15 -1.46
C LEU A 513 -3.98 -7.66 -0.04
N VAL A 514 -5.22 -7.94 0.38
CA VAL A 514 -5.80 -7.52 1.66
C VAL A 514 -6.68 -8.65 2.17
N GLU A 515 -6.52 -9.01 3.43
CA GLU A 515 -7.43 -9.90 4.14
C GLU A 515 -8.43 -9.09 4.97
N PHE A 516 -9.64 -9.59 5.18
CA PHE A 516 -10.65 -8.88 5.97
C PHE A 516 -11.04 -9.67 7.21
N ILE A 517 -11.06 -8.99 8.35
CA ILE A 517 -11.55 -9.56 9.61
C ILE A 517 -12.94 -9.01 9.89
N LYS A 518 -13.93 -9.90 10.03
CA LYS A 518 -15.26 -9.56 10.53
C LYS A 518 -15.27 -9.66 12.05
N VAL A 519 -15.27 -8.51 12.71
CA VAL A 519 -15.16 -8.38 14.17
C VAL A 519 -16.54 -8.19 14.77
N PRO A 520 -16.98 -9.06 15.71
CA PRO A 520 -18.19 -8.82 16.48
C PRO A 520 -17.97 -7.65 17.44
N VAL A 521 -18.88 -6.68 17.45
CA VAL A 521 -18.88 -5.52 18.35
C VAL A 521 -20.25 -5.32 18.97
N LEU A 522 -20.35 -4.44 19.97
CA LEU A 522 -21.63 -4.11 20.57
C LEU A 522 -22.60 -3.55 19.52
N ALA A 523 -23.80 -4.15 19.42
CA ALA A 523 -24.84 -3.77 18.48
C ALA A 523 -25.70 -2.62 19.05
N THR A 524 -25.48 -1.39 18.58
CA THR A 524 -26.22 -0.22 19.09
C THR A 524 -27.69 -0.20 18.63
N GLY A 525 -28.00 -0.79 17.47
CA GLY A 525 -29.38 -0.87 16.96
C GLY A 525 -30.33 -1.72 17.82
N ARG A 526 -29.80 -2.52 18.75
CA ARG A 526 -30.59 -3.29 19.72
C ARG A 526 -30.65 -2.64 21.11
N SER A 527 -29.89 -1.57 21.35
CA SER A 527 -29.82 -0.89 22.65
C SER A 527 -31.18 -0.32 23.06
N THR A 528 -31.89 0.30 22.12
CA THR A 528 -33.21 0.91 22.36
C THR A 528 -34.26 -0.09 22.84
N TRP A 529 -34.21 -1.33 22.34
CA TRP A 529 -35.10 -2.40 22.78
C TRP A 529 -34.75 -2.88 24.20
N VAL A 530 -33.46 -2.98 24.52
CA VAL A 530 -32.99 -3.35 25.86
C VAL A 530 -33.34 -2.26 26.88
N GLU A 531 -33.14 -0.99 26.53
CA GLU A 531 -33.52 0.16 27.35
C GLU A 531 -35.03 0.18 27.60
N GLY A 532 -35.84 0.06 26.55
CA GLY A 532 -37.30 0.01 26.66
C GLY A 532 -37.80 -1.18 27.49
N GLY A 533 -37.21 -2.36 27.29
CA GLY A 533 -37.53 -3.56 28.07
C GLY A 533 -37.14 -3.42 29.54
N THR A 534 -35.98 -2.81 29.83
CA THR A 534 -35.51 -2.56 31.19
C THR A 534 -36.43 -1.58 31.90
N VAL A 535 -36.77 -0.45 31.26
CA VAL A 535 -37.74 0.52 31.79
C VAL A 535 -39.09 -0.14 32.04
N GLY A 536 -39.56 -0.97 31.10
CA GLY A 536 -40.82 -1.72 31.25
C GLY A 536 -40.81 -2.66 32.47
N ILE A 537 -39.75 -3.44 32.66
CA ILE A 537 -39.59 -4.34 33.81
C ILE A 537 -39.52 -3.53 35.11
N VAL A 538 -38.76 -2.44 35.14
CA VAL A 538 -38.66 -1.57 36.31
C VAL A 538 -40.02 -0.97 36.67
N LEU A 539 -40.81 -0.52 35.69
CA LEU A 539 -42.16 -0.02 35.91
C LEU A 539 -43.11 -1.11 36.43
N VAL A 540 -43.07 -2.31 35.86
CA VAL A 540 -43.89 -3.44 36.32
C VAL A 540 -43.51 -3.82 37.76
N ALA A 541 -42.22 -3.89 38.07
CA ALA A 541 -41.74 -4.16 39.42
C ALA A 541 -42.16 -3.06 40.41
N PHE A 542 -42.06 -1.79 40.01
CA PHE A 542 -42.50 -0.65 40.81
C PHE A 542 -44.01 -0.67 41.07
N VAL A 543 -44.83 -0.90 40.04
CA VAL A 543 -46.28 -1.03 40.18
C VAL A 543 -46.64 -2.24 41.05
N GLY A 544 -45.97 -3.38 40.87
CA GLY A 544 -46.15 -4.55 41.72
C GLY A 544 -45.82 -4.28 43.18
N LEU A 545 -44.75 -3.53 43.45
CA LEU A 545 -44.34 -3.13 44.80
C LEU A 545 -45.35 -2.15 45.42
N CYS A 546 -45.83 -1.16 44.65
CA CYS A 546 -46.92 -0.29 45.07
C CYS A 546 -48.21 -1.07 45.37
N TRP A 547 -48.56 -2.07 44.56
CA TRP A 547 -49.72 -2.93 44.79
C TRP A 547 -49.60 -3.72 46.11
N VAL A 548 -48.42 -4.28 46.41
CA VAL A 548 -48.17 -5.00 47.66
C VAL A 548 -48.22 -4.06 48.87
N LEU A 549 -47.65 -2.86 48.77
CA LEU A 549 -47.60 -1.90 49.88
C LEU A 549 -48.93 -1.22 50.16
N PHE A 550 -49.72 -0.88 49.13
CA PHE A 550 -50.96 -0.12 49.27
C PHE A 550 -52.23 -0.98 49.14
N GLY A 551 -52.18 -2.11 48.43
CA GLY A 551 -53.32 -3.03 48.26
C GLY A 551 -53.67 -3.85 49.52
N ARG A 552 -52.77 -3.90 50.51
CA ARG A 552 -53.01 -4.57 51.80
C ARG A 552 -53.77 -3.73 52.83
N ARG A 553 -54.17 -2.51 52.50
CA ARG A 553 -54.89 -1.60 53.43
C ARG A 553 -56.42 -1.67 53.34
N GLY A 554 -56.98 -2.57 52.52
CA GLY A 554 -58.43 -2.71 52.29
C GLY A 554 -59.11 -3.96 52.87
N GLY A 555 -58.47 -4.70 53.79
CA GLY A 555 -58.99 -5.99 54.29
C GLY A 555 -58.80 -6.20 55.79
N SER A 556 -59.39 -5.35 56.62
CA SER A 556 -59.64 -5.66 58.04
C SER A 556 -61.08 -5.28 58.39
N GLY A 557 -61.96 -6.26 58.22
CA GLY A 557 -63.36 -6.21 58.62
C GLY A 557 -63.76 -7.61 59.06
N ARG A 558 -63.25 -8.04 60.22
CA ARG A 558 -63.72 -9.26 60.90
C ARG A 558 -64.12 -8.86 62.31
N ASN A 559 -65.43 -8.66 62.47
CA ASN A 559 -66.10 -8.42 63.75
C ASN A 559 -65.73 -9.52 64.75
N VAL A 560 -65.37 -9.09 65.96
CA VAL A 560 -65.27 -9.91 67.16
C VAL A 560 -66.19 -9.28 68.20
N GLU A 561 -67.33 -9.91 68.42
CA GLU A 561 -68.24 -9.78 69.57
C GLU A 561 -68.66 -11.23 69.86
N GLY A 562 -68.69 -11.77 71.08
CA GLY A 562 -68.30 -11.33 72.40
C GLY A 562 -68.28 -12.63 73.23
N GLY A 563 -67.34 -12.75 74.16
CA GLY A 563 -67.21 -13.96 74.97
C GLY A 563 -68.26 -14.02 76.08
N GLU A 564 -68.66 -15.24 76.45
CA GLU A 564 -69.09 -15.52 77.82
C GLU A 564 -68.54 -16.85 78.34
N LYS A 565 -68.04 -16.73 79.57
CA LYS A 565 -67.58 -17.72 80.57
C LYS A 565 -68.74 -18.68 80.91
N LYS A 566 -68.64 -19.87 81.51
CA LYS A 566 -67.67 -20.58 82.37
C LYS A 566 -68.28 -21.98 82.69
N VAL A 567 -67.42 -22.99 82.88
CA VAL A 567 -67.43 -24.05 83.96
C VAL A 567 -68.61 -25.04 84.13
N GLN A 568 -68.18 -26.30 84.23
CA GLN A 568 -68.80 -27.57 84.67
C GLN A 568 -69.61 -28.37 83.66
#